data_AF-A0A932AM35-F1
#
_entry.id   AF-A0A932AM35-F1
#
_cell.length_a   1.000
_cell.length_b   1.000
_cell.length_c   1.000
_cell.angle_alpha   90.00
_cell.angle_beta   90.00
_cell.angle_gamma   90.00
#
_symmetry.space_group_name_H-M   'P 1'
#
loop_
_entity.id
_entity.type
_entity.pdbx_description
1 polymer ?
#
loop_
_entity_poly.entity_id
_entity_poly.type
_entity_poly.pdbx_seq_one_letter_code
_entity_poly.pdbx_strand_id
1 'polypeptide(L)'
;MAAFLTDAWVADLANAARESSALRGAAGADTLVLQQVVRGAPGGTFAWHLVLGPGTAEVHEGRAARADVTLTSDAATAAAVAAGRASAQAAFMTGRLRVGGRITALLEHRAALAALDDVFGAVRARTTFPVDAGTGDGDAAAGKAAIGDSPSRSRSDREEAG
;
A
#
# COMPACT_ATOMS: atom_id res chain seq x y z
N MET A 1 -10.21 -16.22 -5.74
CA MET A 1 -10.05 -14.75 -5.74
C MET A 1 -10.84 -14.24 -4.55
N ALA A 2 -10.20 -13.48 -3.65
CA ALA A 2 -10.87 -12.91 -2.51
C ALA A 2 -11.61 -11.61 -2.91
N ALA A 3 -12.80 -11.39 -2.36
CA ALA A 3 -13.54 -10.15 -2.58
C ALA A 3 -13.01 -9.04 -1.67
N PHE A 4 -12.93 -7.80 -2.19
CA PHE A 4 -12.47 -6.65 -1.43
C PHE A 4 -13.32 -6.43 -0.16
N LEU A 5 -12.69 -6.07 0.97
CA LEU A 5 -13.31 -5.88 2.30
C LEU A 5 -13.98 -7.15 2.87
N THR A 6 -13.32 -8.29 2.70
CA THR A 6 -13.71 -9.56 3.33
C THR A 6 -12.55 -10.15 4.12
N ASP A 7 -12.86 -11.05 5.06
CA ASP A 7 -11.86 -11.70 5.90
C ASP A 7 -10.87 -12.52 5.07
N ALA A 8 -11.35 -13.13 3.99
CA ALA A 8 -10.51 -13.84 3.03
C ALA A 8 -9.50 -12.91 2.34
N TRP A 9 -9.88 -11.66 2.05
CA TRP A 9 -8.97 -10.67 1.48
C TRP A 9 -7.94 -10.20 2.51
N VAL A 10 -8.35 -9.99 3.76
CA VAL A 10 -7.42 -9.66 4.86
C VAL A 10 -6.42 -10.80 5.09
N ALA A 11 -6.88 -12.06 5.05
CA ALA A 11 -6.01 -13.23 5.15
C ALA A 11 -5.00 -13.31 4.00
N ASP A 12 -5.41 -12.99 2.78
CA ASP A 12 -4.52 -12.92 1.61
C ASP A 12 -3.44 -11.84 1.76
N LEU A 13 -3.79 -10.67 2.32
CA LEU A 13 -2.83 -9.61 2.66
C LEU A 13 -1.87 -10.08 3.76
N ALA A 14 -2.38 -10.72 4.81
CA ALA A 14 -1.58 -11.23 5.91
C ALA A 14 -0.57 -12.27 5.43
N ASN A 15 -0.98 -13.19 4.54
CA ASN A 15 -0.09 -14.18 3.97
C ASN A 15 1.02 -13.53 3.14
N ALA A 16 0.67 -12.61 2.25
CA ALA A 16 1.65 -11.91 1.41
C ALA A 16 2.65 -11.09 2.24
N ALA A 17 2.18 -10.38 3.27
CA ALA A 17 3.03 -9.62 4.19
C ALA A 17 4.01 -10.53 4.94
N ARG A 18 3.53 -11.68 5.44
CA ARG A 18 4.36 -12.66 6.16
C ARG A 18 5.38 -13.36 5.28
N GLU A 19 5.08 -13.59 4.00
CA GLU A 19 6.01 -14.25 3.09
C GLU A 19 7.12 -13.30 2.58
N SER A 20 6.84 -11.99 2.53
CA SER A 20 7.77 -11.01 1.96
C SER A 20 9.02 -10.75 2.81
N SER A 21 10.17 -11.25 2.33
CA SER A 21 11.49 -10.92 2.88
C SER A 21 11.86 -9.45 2.68
N ALA A 22 11.42 -8.83 1.58
CA ALA A 22 11.64 -7.41 1.32
C ALA A 22 10.97 -6.53 2.37
N LEU A 23 9.73 -6.86 2.76
CA LEU A 23 9.00 -6.13 3.79
C LEU A 23 9.67 -6.28 5.17
N ARG A 24 10.14 -7.50 5.51
CA ARG A 24 10.91 -7.72 6.75
C ARG A 24 12.24 -6.97 6.77
N GLY A 25 12.95 -6.92 5.63
CA GLY A 25 14.21 -6.19 5.52
C GLY A 25 14.04 -4.67 5.55
N ALA A 26 12.88 -4.17 5.11
CA ALA A 26 12.55 -2.75 5.13
C ALA A 26 11.89 -2.28 6.43
N ALA A 27 11.42 -3.22 7.27
CA ALA A 27 10.85 -2.91 8.57
C ALA A 27 11.92 -2.30 9.50
N GLY A 28 11.59 -1.14 10.08
CA GLY A 28 12.49 -0.44 11.00
C GLY A 28 12.60 -1.13 12.36
N ALA A 29 13.38 -0.54 13.26
CA ALA A 29 13.47 -1.02 14.65
C ALA A 29 12.16 -0.78 15.43
N ASP A 30 11.43 0.27 15.07
CA ASP A 30 10.20 0.68 15.72
C ASP A 30 8.96 -0.04 15.18
N THR A 31 7.96 -0.20 16.04
CA THR A 31 6.66 -0.75 15.65
C THR A 31 5.74 0.35 15.16
N LEU A 32 5.10 0.13 14.01
CA LEU A 32 4.07 0.96 13.43
C LEU A 32 2.76 0.20 13.33
N VAL A 33 1.72 0.70 13.99
CA VAL A 33 0.35 0.19 13.83
C VAL A 33 -0.45 1.14 12.95
N LEU A 34 -0.75 0.68 11.74
CA LEU A 34 -1.55 1.40 10.76
C LEU A 34 -2.95 0.80 10.71
N GLN A 35 -3.95 1.59 11.05
CA GLN A 35 -5.36 1.20 10.98
C GLN A 35 -6.01 1.81 9.75
N GLN A 36 -6.73 1.00 8.98
CA GLN A 36 -7.56 1.44 7.87
C GLN A 36 -9.03 1.30 8.23
N VAL A 37 -9.81 2.37 8.03
CA VAL A 37 -11.24 2.42 8.28
C VAL A 37 -11.94 2.80 6.98
N VAL A 38 -12.70 1.86 6.42
CA VAL A 38 -13.45 2.05 5.18
C VAL A 38 -14.93 2.19 5.51
N ARG A 39 -15.49 3.37 5.23
CA ARG A 39 -16.90 3.68 5.43
C ARG A 39 -17.70 3.32 4.19
N GLY A 40 -18.93 2.85 4.36
CA GLY A 40 -19.79 2.44 3.24
C GLY A 40 -19.42 1.08 2.65
N ALA A 41 -18.67 0.26 3.39
CA ALA A 41 -18.49 -1.15 3.06
C ALA A 41 -19.85 -1.89 3.11
N PRO A 42 -20.00 -3.05 2.43
CA PRO A 42 -21.15 -3.92 2.63
C PRO A 42 -21.27 -4.28 4.13
N GLY A 43 -22.27 -3.74 4.84
CA GLY A 43 -22.39 -3.85 6.30
C GLY A 43 -22.01 -2.60 7.11
N GLY A 44 -21.69 -1.48 6.46
CA GLY A 44 -21.60 -0.14 7.06
C GLY A 44 -20.19 0.40 7.23
N THR A 45 -19.34 -0.23 8.03
CA THR A 45 -17.93 0.17 8.19
C THR A 45 -17.07 -1.05 8.36
N PHE A 46 -16.06 -1.19 7.50
CA PHE A 46 -15.05 -2.24 7.59
C PHE A 46 -13.76 -1.63 8.10
N ALA A 47 -13.11 -2.29 9.05
CA ALA A 47 -11.81 -1.85 9.57
C ALA A 47 -10.85 -3.03 9.57
N TRP A 48 -9.59 -2.74 9.28
CA TRP A 48 -8.48 -3.68 9.41
C TRP A 48 -7.25 -2.90 9.83
N HIS A 49 -6.23 -3.59 10.32
CA HIS A 49 -4.99 -2.96 10.72
C HIS A 49 -3.77 -3.79 10.33
N LEU A 50 -2.68 -3.09 10.10
CA LEU A 50 -1.36 -3.61 9.83
C LEU A 50 -0.45 -3.25 10.99
N VAL A 51 0.28 -4.24 11.49
CA VAL A 51 1.34 -4.09 12.48
C VAL A 51 2.65 -4.38 11.77
N LEU A 52 3.47 -3.35 11.60
CA LEU A 52 4.85 -3.47 11.15
C LEU A 52 5.73 -3.42 12.38
N GLY A 53 6.28 -4.56 12.79
CA GLY A 53 7.26 -4.65 13.86
C GLY A 53 8.67 -4.85 13.31
N PRO A 54 9.70 -4.92 14.17
CA PRO A 54 11.07 -5.18 13.76
C PRO A 54 11.17 -6.53 13.04
N GLY A 55 11.42 -6.49 11.74
CA GLY A 55 11.50 -7.70 10.90
C GLY A 55 10.20 -8.49 10.76
N THR A 56 9.05 -7.92 11.13
CA THR A 56 7.75 -8.61 11.11
C THR A 56 6.67 -7.72 10.51
N ALA A 57 5.73 -8.34 9.81
CA ALA A 57 4.57 -7.67 9.25
C ALA A 57 3.35 -8.55 9.41
N GLU A 58 2.33 -8.03 10.09
CA GLU A 58 1.11 -8.75 10.38
C GLU A 58 -0.11 -7.91 10.02
N VAL A 59 -1.04 -8.50 9.28
CA VAL A 59 -2.30 -7.88 8.91
C VAL A 59 -3.41 -8.60 9.67
N HIS A 60 -4.29 -7.81 10.29
CA HIS A 60 -5.36 -8.28 11.15
C HIS A 60 -6.66 -7.59 10.78
N GLU A 61 -7.75 -8.34 10.89
CA GLU A 61 -9.09 -7.79 10.74
C GLU A 61 -9.47 -6.93 11.96
N GLY A 62 -10.38 -5.99 11.78
CA GLY A 62 -10.90 -5.16 12.84
C GLY A 62 -10.00 -3.98 13.19
N ARG A 63 -10.42 -3.27 14.25
CA ARG A 63 -9.70 -2.09 14.77
C ARG A 63 -8.55 -2.53 15.66
N ALA A 64 -7.43 -1.83 15.56
CA ALA A 64 -6.33 -2.01 16.49
C ALA A 64 -6.71 -1.45 17.86
N ALA A 65 -6.26 -2.09 18.93
CA ALA A 65 -6.41 -1.56 20.29
C ALA A 65 -5.69 -0.21 20.47
N ARG A 66 -4.55 -0.05 19.78
CA ARG A 66 -3.79 1.20 19.69
C ARG A 66 -3.27 1.35 18.26
N ALA A 67 -3.76 2.37 17.56
CA ALA A 67 -3.28 2.71 16.23
C ALA A 67 -2.39 3.96 16.30
N ASP A 68 -1.19 3.88 15.73
CA ASP A 68 -0.32 5.04 15.57
C ASP A 68 -0.83 5.96 14.47
N VAL A 69 -1.33 5.36 13.40
CA VAL A 69 -1.92 6.06 12.26
C VAL A 69 -3.26 5.44 11.93
N THR A 70 -4.27 6.27 11.73
CA THR A 70 -5.59 5.84 11.24
C THR A 70 -5.89 6.50 9.91
N LEU A 71 -6.03 5.70 8.87
CA LEU A 71 -6.49 6.09 7.54
C LEU A 71 -7.99 5.86 7.46
N THR A 72 -8.75 6.88 7.09
CA THR A 72 -10.21 6.79 6.92
C THR A 72 -10.62 7.26 5.53
N SER A 73 -11.36 6.44 4.81
CA SER A 73 -11.90 6.76 3.48
C SER A 73 -13.24 6.08 3.25
N ASP A 74 -13.95 6.47 2.19
CA ASP A 74 -15.12 5.75 1.70
C ASP A 74 -14.73 4.50 0.88
N ALA A 75 -15.68 3.59 0.68
CA ALA A 75 -15.47 2.33 -0.04
C ALA A 75 -15.02 2.53 -1.50
N ALA A 76 -15.49 3.57 -2.19
CA ALA A 76 -15.09 3.83 -3.58
C ALA A 76 -13.65 4.35 -3.65
N THR A 77 -13.27 5.31 -2.81
CA THR A 77 -11.90 5.80 -2.68
C THR A 77 -10.96 4.68 -2.25
N ALA A 78 -11.35 3.87 -1.25
CA ALA A 78 -10.55 2.74 -0.79
C ALA A 78 -10.36 1.69 -1.90
N ALA A 79 -11.40 1.37 -2.66
CA ALA A 79 -11.31 0.46 -3.79
C ALA A 79 -10.43 1.05 -4.91
N ALA A 80 -10.55 2.33 -5.23
CA ALA A 80 -9.72 2.98 -6.25
C ALA A 80 -8.24 3.01 -5.87
N VAL A 81 -7.92 3.26 -4.59
CA VAL A 81 -6.54 3.24 -4.08
C VAL A 81 -6.00 1.81 -4.00
N ALA A 82 -6.77 0.86 -3.45
CA ALA A 82 -6.36 -0.55 -3.36
C ALA A 82 -6.26 -1.22 -4.72
N ALA A 83 -7.13 -0.84 -5.67
CA ALA A 83 -7.04 -1.20 -7.07
C ALA A 83 -6.14 -0.24 -7.85
N GLY A 84 -5.35 0.61 -7.17
CA GLY A 84 -4.38 1.62 -7.65
C GLY A 84 -4.72 2.30 -8.96
N ARG A 85 -6.01 2.63 -9.11
CA ARG A 85 -6.57 3.57 -10.06
C ARG A 85 -6.45 5.01 -9.54
N ALA A 86 -6.25 5.17 -8.22
CA ALA A 86 -6.02 6.46 -7.56
C ALA A 86 -4.79 6.40 -6.65
N SER A 87 -4.08 7.52 -6.54
CA SER A 87 -2.98 7.68 -5.58
C SER A 87 -3.55 7.96 -4.18
N ALA A 88 -3.04 7.24 -3.17
CA ALA A 88 -3.36 7.48 -1.77
C ALA A 88 -2.95 8.90 -1.32
N GLN A 89 -1.80 9.39 -1.81
CA GLN A 89 -1.34 10.75 -1.49
C GLN A 89 -2.29 11.80 -2.09
N ALA A 90 -2.70 11.62 -3.35
CA ALA A 90 -3.66 12.52 -3.98
C ALA A 90 -5.04 12.48 -3.29
N ALA A 91 -5.50 11.29 -2.89
CA ALA A 91 -6.73 11.14 -2.11
C ALA A 91 -6.65 11.87 -0.76
N PHE A 92 -5.48 11.87 -0.11
CA PHE A 92 -5.24 12.63 1.11
C PHE A 92 -5.29 14.15 0.87
N MET A 93 -4.56 14.63 -0.14
CA MET A 93 -4.52 16.07 -0.48
C MET A 93 -5.90 16.60 -0.90
N THR A 94 -6.72 15.78 -1.55
CA THR A 94 -8.09 16.13 -1.96
C THR A 94 -9.14 15.95 -0.84
N GLY A 95 -8.72 15.50 0.36
CA GLY A 95 -9.61 15.30 1.51
C GLY A 95 -10.52 14.08 1.44
N ARG A 96 -10.37 13.24 0.39
CA ARG A 96 -11.09 11.96 0.22
C ARG A 96 -10.55 10.85 1.11
N LEU A 97 -9.29 10.98 1.53
CA LEU A 97 -8.65 10.15 2.53
C LEU A 97 -8.26 11.04 3.71
N ARG A 98 -8.65 10.65 4.92
CA ARG A 98 -8.26 11.33 6.16
C ARG A 98 -7.21 10.51 6.88
N VAL A 99 -6.10 11.15 7.23
CA VAL A 99 -5.05 10.57 8.07
C VAL A 99 -5.17 11.19 9.45
N GLY A 100 -5.28 10.35 10.47
CA GLY A 100 -5.21 10.74 11.88
C GLY A 100 -4.04 10.04 12.58
N GLY A 101 -3.57 10.63 13.68
CA GLY A 101 -2.47 10.08 14.47
C GLY A 101 -1.10 10.68 14.08
N ARG A 102 -0.05 9.88 14.24
CA ARG A 102 1.36 10.31 14.11
C ARG A 102 1.84 10.19 12.66
N ILE A 103 1.58 11.22 11.86
CA ILE A 103 1.98 11.24 10.43
C ILE A 103 3.50 11.06 10.26
N THR A 104 4.30 11.54 11.22
CA THR A 104 5.76 11.37 11.20
C THR A 104 6.18 9.89 11.16
N ALA A 105 5.40 8.99 11.76
CA ALA A 105 5.67 7.56 11.72
C ALA A 105 5.58 6.98 10.29
N LEU A 106 4.76 7.56 9.42
CA LEU A 106 4.73 7.18 8.00
C LEU A 106 6.02 7.57 7.29
N LEU A 107 6.59 8.72 7.64
CA LEU A 107 7.84 9.22 7.04
C LEU A 107 9.05 8.40 7.52
N GLU A 108 9.04 8.00 8.80
CA GLU A 108 10.05 7.13 9.42
C GLU A 108 10.04 5.73 8.79
N HIS A 109 8.86 5.22 8.44
CA HIS A 109 8.68 3.88 7.85
C HIS A 109 8.49 3.88 6.33
N ARG A 110 8.94 4.93 5.62
CA ARG A 110 8.76 5.06 4.16
C ARG A 110 9.23 3.84 3.35
N ALA A 111 10.33 3.21 3.75
CA ALA A 111 10.89 2.05 3.05
C ALA A 111 10.00 0.82 3.23
N ALA A 112 9.51 0.58 4.44
CA ALA A 112 8.55 -0.48 4.72
C ALA A 112 7.23 -0.27 3.98
N LEU A 113 6.73 0.98 3.93
CA LEU A 113 5.50 1.31 3.19
C LEU A 113 5.66 1.12 1.68
N ALA A 114 6.82 1.44 1.10
CA ALA A 114 7.10 1.17 -0.31
C ALA A 114 7.15 -0.35 -0.61
N ALA A 115 7.84 -1.13 0.23
CA ALA A 115 7.87 -2.58 0.10
C ALA A 115 6.49 -3.22 0.29
N LEU A 116 5.66 -2.64 1.16
CA LEU A 116 4.28 -3.07 1.38
C LEU A 116 3.42 -2.89 0.12
N ASP A 117 3.58 -1.75 -0.58
CA ASP A 117 2.84 -1.47 -1.82
C ASP A 117 3.12 -2.53 -2.89
N ASP A 118 4.39 -2.89 -3.09
CA ASP A 118 4.80 -3.95 -4.02
C ASP A 118 4.19 -5.31 -3.64
N VAL A 119 4.22 -5.68 -2.36
CA VAL A 119 3.66 -6.93 -1.84
C VAL A 119 2.14 -6.97 -2.02
N PHE A 120 1.45 -5.87 -1.71
CA PHE A 120 0.00 -5.76 -1.86
C PHE A 120 -0.42 -5.67 -3.33
N GLY A 121 0.48 -5.23 -4.22
CA GLY A 121 0.30 -5.29 -5.68
C GLY A 121 0.00 -6.71 -6.18
N ALA A 122 0.66 -7.73 -5.63
CA ALA A 122 0.39 -9.13 -5.97
C ALA A 122 -0.99 -9.62 -5.46
N VAL A 123 -1.45 -9.12 -4.31
CA VAL A 123 -2.79 -9.43 -3.76
C VAL A 123 -3.87 -8.75 -4.57
N ARG A 124 -3.64 -7.50 -4.96
CA ARG A 124 -4.52 -6.70 -5.82
C ARG A 124 -4.82 -7.40 -7.15
N ALA A 125 -3.81 -8.04 -7.77
CA ALA A 125 -4.00 -8.76 -9.03
C ALA A 125 -4.99 -9.94 -8.94
N ARG A 126 -5.19 -10.51 -7.74
CA ARG A 126 -6.11 -11.63 -7.46
C ARG A 126 -7.34 -11.23 -6.64
N THR A 127 -7.52 -9.93 -6.39
CA THR A 127 -8.65 -9.38 -5.63
C THR A 127 -9.78 -9.00 -6.58
N THR A 128 -11.00 -9.40 -6.22
CA THR A 128 -12.20 -8.96 -6.92
C THR A 128 -12.68 -7.64 -6.30
N PHE A 129 -12.61 -6.56 -7.08
CA PHE A 129 -13.09 -5.23 -6.70
C PHE A 129 -14.51 -4.98 -7.25
N PRO A 130 -15.34 -4.18 -6.55
CA PRO A 130 -16.65 -3.78 -7.07
C PRO A 130 -16.49 -2.96 -8.36
N VAL A 131 -17.31 -3.29 -9.37
CA VAL A 131 -17.22 -2.75 -10.74
C VAL A 131 -17.56 -1.25 -10.83
N ASP A 132 -18.30 -0.70 -9.85
CA ASP A 132 -18.78 0.69 -9.84
C ASP A 132 -17.93 1.65 -8.99
N ALA A 133 -16.67 1.32 -8.70
CA ALA A 133 -15.74 2.28 -8.08
C ALA A 133 -15.29 3.36 -9.09
N GLY A 134 -16.24 4.19 -9.53
CA GLY A 134 -16.07 5.53 -10.08
C GLY A 134 -15.17 5.67 -11.31
N THR A 135 -15.76 5.55 -12.50
CA THR A 135 -15.38 6.39 -13.64
C THR A 135 -15.73 7.84 -13.29
N GLY A 136 -14.74 8.69 -13.05
CA GLY A 136 -14.98 10.08 -12.68
C GLY A 136 -13.70 10.92 -12.63
N ASP A 137 -13.34 11.44 -13.80
CA ASP A 137 -12.49 12.61 -14.09
C ASP A 137 -10.99 12.54 -13.79
N GLY A 138 -10.24 12.33 -14.89
CA GLY A 138 -8.96 12.96 -15.24
C GLY A 138 -8.01 13.40 -14.11
N ASP A 139 -7.16 12.49 -13.65
CA ASP A 139 -5.77 12.85 -13.42
C ASP A 139 -4.88 11.65 -13.74
N ALA A 140 -4.26 11.73 -14.92
CA ALA A 140 -3.18 10.86 -15.32
C ALA A 140 -1.92 11.22 -14.50
N ALA A 141 -1.82 10.74 -13.26
CA ALA A 141 -0.56 10.77 -12.53
C ALA A 141 0.17 9.45 -12.74
N ALA A 142 0.96 9.43 -13.82
CA ALA A 142 2.02 8.47 -14.04
C ALA A 142 2.92 8.37 -12.79
N GLY A 143 3.19 7.14 -12.35
CA GLY A 143 4.09 6.87 -11.23
C GLY A 143 4.75 5.51 -11.29
N LYS A 144 4.92 4.93 -12.49
CA LYS A 144 5.86 3.83 -12.71
C LYS A 144 7.18 4.44 -13.20
N ALA A 145 8.01 4.88 -12.27
CA ALA A 145 9.45 5.02 -12.47
C ALA A 145 10.10 3.99 -11.54
N ALA A 146 10.20 2.73 -11.96
CA ALA A 146 11.44 2.24 -12.55
C ALA A 146 12.66 2.64 -11.68
N ILE A 147 12.81 1.97 -10.54
CA ILE A 147 14.15 1.74 -9.95
C ILE A 147 14.90 0.77 -10.88
N GLY A 148 15.29 1.29 -12.04
CA GLY A 148 16.12 0.61 -13.02
C GLY A 148 17.54 1.11 -12.89
N ASP A 149 18.35 0.30 -12.21
CA ASP A 149 19.80 0.21 -12.33
C ASP A 149 20.32 0.80 -13.66
N SER A 150 21.09 1.88 -13.57
CA SER A 150 21.87 2.37 -14.71
C SER A 150 23.23 1.68 -14.70
N PRO A 151 23.51 0.75 -15.62
CA PRO A 151 24.85 0.21 -15.76
C PRO A 151 25.78 1.28 -16.32
N SER A 152 26.79 1.62 -15.53
CA SER A 152 27.94 2.43 -15.93
C SER A 152 28.62 1.79 -17.13
N ARG A 153 28.33 2.26 -18.35
CA ARG A 153 29.09 1.89 -19.54
C ARG A 153 30.36 2.72 -19.57
N SER A 154 31.40 2.21 -18.91
CA SER A 154 32.79 2.54 -19.22
C SER A 154 33.06 2.22 -20.68
N ARG A 155 33.06 3.26 -21.53
CA ARG A 155 33.54 3.16 -22.91
C ARG A 155 35.04 3.44 -22.89
N SER A 156 35.81 2.45 -22.45
CA SER A 156 37.21 2.31 -22.81
C SER A 156 37.29 1.25 -23.91
N ASP A 157 38.13 1.54 -24.90
CA ASP A 157 38.62 0.63 -25.93
C ASP A 157 37.81 0.49 -27.23
N ARG A 158 38.25 1.24 -28.27
CA ARG A 158 38.59 0.64 -29.55
C ARG A 158 39.61 1.51 -30.29
N GLU A 159 40.83 0.97 -30.29
CA GLU A 159 41.95 1.18 -31.21
C GLU A 159 41.60 1.27 -32.71
N GLU A 160 42.46 2.03 -33.40
CA GLU A 160 43.12 1.74 -34.70
C GLU A 160 42.41 1.95 -36.06
N ALA A 161 43.11 2.80 -36.82
CA ALA A 161 43.59 2.64 -38.21
C ALA A 161 42.67 2.95 -39.40
N GLY A 162 43.19 3.87 -40.23
CA GLY A 162 42.70 4.25 -41.56
C GLY A 162 43.36 5.54 -42.02
#